data_AF-A0A060WDC7-F1
#
_entry.id   AF-A0A060WDC7-F1
#
_cell.length_a   1.000
_cell.length_b   1.000
_cell.length_c   1.000
_cell.angle_alpha   90.00
_cell.angle_beta   90.00
_cell.angle_gamma   90.00
#
_symmetry.space_group_name_H-M   'P 1'
#
loop_
_entity.id
_entity.type
_entity.pdbx_description
1 polymer ?
#
loop_
_entity_poly.entity_id
_entity_poly.type
_entity_poly.pdbx_seq_one_letter_code
_entity_poly.pdbx_strand_id
1 'polypeptide(L)'
;MHDYTPPNTCSTPSECLHLSQWNETMECGSELAVDTMKKELKSRAILADCSTRMRSIVSFYFCYLLCLCLGIACVVFVSIWNSQWRGGFAWDGSALQFNWHPVLMVTGLVVLYGNGAVLYRIPLTWGQNKLPWKLLHAGVMLLALLCSILGLCAVFDFHHTNSTPNLYSLHSWIGICTTALFTTQWVMGLAGFLLPCSPMSFRKLLKPAHVWMGGCILILSIVSCISGINEKLFFAL
;
A
#
# COMPACT_ATOMS: atom_id res chain seq x y z
N MET A 1 1.44 34.40 -84.79
CA MET A 1 0.75 33.75 -83.66
C MET A 1 0.08 34.87 -82.88
N HIS A 2 -1.25 34.98 -83.00
CA HIS A 2 -2.08 35.98 -82.31
C HIS A 2 -2.12 35.66 -80.81
N ASP A 3 -2.26 36.68 -79.95
CA ASP A 3 -3.46 36.71 -79.09
C ASP A 3 -3.76 38.04 -78.39
N TYR A 4 -5.06 38.16 -78.10
CA TYR A 4 -5.89 39.28 -77.68
C TYR A 4 -5.78 39.65 -76.19
N THR A 5 -6.10 40.89 -75.81
CA THR A 5 -6.36 41.31 -74.41
C THR A 5 -7.80 41.85 -74.28
N PRO A 6 -8.55 41.52 -73.21
CA PRO A 6 -9.80 42.21 -72.87
C PRO A 6 -9.59 43.24 -71.74
N PRO A 7 -10.52 44.20 -71.55
CA PRO A 7 -10.29 45.35 -70.69
C PRO A 7 -10.77 45.14 -69.24
N ASN A 8 -10.11 45.87 -68.34
CA ASN A 8 -10.45 46.06 -66.94
C ASN A 8 -11.77 46.82 -66.76
N THR A 9 -12.57 46.43 -65.77
CA THR A 9 -13.55 47.30 -65.10
C THR A 9 -13.29 47.36 -63.60
N CYS A 10 -13.24 48.59 -63.09
CA CYS A 10 -13.05 49.00 -61.71
C CYS A 10 -14.24 48.66 -60.78
N SER A 11 -13.95 48.35 -59.53
CA SER A 11 -14.82 48.56 -58.37
C SER A 11 -14.11 49.45 -57.33
N THR A 12 -14.86 50.28 -56.61
CA THR A 12 -14.42 51.46 -55.85
C THR A 12 -13.81 51.15 -54.47
N PRO A 13 -12.92 51.99 -53.89
CA PRO A 13 -12.14 51.66 -52.69
C PRO A 13 -12.87 51.80 -51.34
N SER A 14 -14.02 52.48 -51.27
CA SER A 14 -14.65 52.87 -50.00
C SER A 14 -15.45 51.75 -49.32
N GLU A 15 -16.04 50.82 -50.08
CA GLU A 15 -16.76 49.68 -49.51
C GLU A 15 -15.82 48.60 -48.96
N CYS A 16 -14.62 48.49 -49.52
CA CYS A 16 -13.62 47.50 -49.11
C CYS A 16 -13.02 47.79 -47.73
N LEU A 17 -12.86 49.08 -47.37
CA LEU A 17 -12.27 49.50 -46.09
C LEU A 17 -13.20 49.25 -44.90
N HIS A 18 -14.52 49.36 -45.11
CA HIS A 18 -15.50 49.09 -44.06
C HIS A 18 -15.66 47.58 -43.86
N LEU A 19 -15.69 46.79 -44.93
CA LEU A 19 -15.73 45.32 -44.84
C LEU A 19 -14.48 44.73 -44.16
N SER A 20 -13.27 45.25 -44.43
CA SER A 20 -12.06 44.76 -43.78
C SER A 20 -12.06 45.01 -42.26
N GLN A 21 -12.53 46.19 -41.84
CA GLN A 21 -12.58 46.56 -40.42
C GLN A 21 -13.64 45.75 -39.63
N TRP A 22 -14.77 45.41 -40.27
CA TRP A 22 -15.77 44.50 -39.69
C TRP A 22 -15.29 43.04 -39.66
N ASN A 23 -14.53 42.60 -40.67
CA ASN A 23 -13.95 41.26 -40.69
C ASN A 23 -12.90 41.08 -39.59
N GLU A 24 -11.99 42.05 -39.43
CA GLU A 24 -10.96 42.02 -38.37
C GLU A 24 -11.56 42.06 -36.95
N THR A 25 -12.62 42.84 -36.72
CA THR A 25 -13.30 42.88 -35.41
C THR A 25 -14.09 41.60 -35.12
N MET A 26 -14.70 40.97 -36.13
CA MET A 26 -15.35 39.66 -35.97
C MET A 26 -14.34 38.53 -35.76
N GLU A 27 -13.20 38.56 -36.44
CA GLU A 27 -12.13 37.57 -36.30
C GLU A 27 -11.45 37.67 -34.93
N CYS A 28 -11.16 38.89 -34.45
CA CYS A 28 -10.65 39.17 -33.10
C CYS A 28 -11.66 38.76 -32.01
N GLY A 29 -12.96 39.01 -32.21
CA GLY A 29 -14.03 38.56 -31.30
C GLY A 29 -14.18 37.03 -31.26
N SER A 30 -13.98 36.36 -32.40
CA SER A 30 -13.97 34.90 -32.54
C SER A 30 -12.78 34.27 -31.81
N GLU A 31 -11.57 34.78 -31.99
CA GLU A 31 -10.38 34.28 -31.29
C GLU A 31 -10.50 34.42 -29.76
N LEU A 32 -10.99 35.58 -29.28
CA LEU A 32 -11.21 35.80 -27.84
C LEU A 32 -12.26 34.83 -27.26
N ALA A 33 -13.33 34.55 -28.01
CA ALA A 33 -14.35 33.58 -27.63
C ALA A 33 -13.81 32.14 -27.59
N VAL A 34 -13.00 31.75 -28.59
CA VAL A 34 -12.35 30.44 -28.66
C VAL A 34 -11.38 30.24 -27.50
N ASP A 35 -10.57 31.24 -27.16
CA ASP A 35 -9.62 31.16 -26.05
C ASP A 35 -10.31 31.12 -24.68
N THR A 36 -11.42 31.84 -24.53
CA THR A 36 -12.28 31.76 -23.35
C THR A 36 -12.87 30.36 -23.20
N MET A 37 -13.37 29.77 -24.30
CA MET A 37 -13.90 28.41 -24.32
C MET A 37 -12.82 27.36 -23.99
N LYS A 38 -11.60 27.50 -24.53
CA LYS A 38 -10.45 26.64 -24.19
C LYS A 38 -10.09 26.72 -22.71
N LYS A 39 -10.08 27.93 -22.12
CA LYS A 39 -9.83 28.12 -20.69
C LYS A 39 -10.91 27.46 -19.83
N GLU A 40 -12.18 27.61 -20.20
CA GLU A 40 -13.32 26.95 -19.54
C GLU A 40 -13.22 25.42 -19.59
N LEU A 41 -12.96 24.85 -20.78
CA LEU A 41 -12.74 23.41 -20.95
C LEU A 41 -11.57 22.90 -20.11
N LYS A 42 -10.45 23.63 -20.09
CA LYS A 42 -9.28 23.30 -19.27
C LYS A 42 -9.61 23.37 -17.77
N SER A 43 -10.36 24.38 -17.35
CA SER A 43 -10.82 24.54 -15.96
C SER A 43 -11.74 23.38 -15.55
N ARG A 44 -12.73 23.04 -16.38
CA ARG A 44 -13.61 21.89 -16.16
C ARG A 44 -12.86 20.56 -16.10
N ALA A 45 -11.86 20.36 -16.95
CA ALA A 45 -11.01 19.18 -16.91
C ALA A 45 -10.20 19.10 -15.60
N ILE A 46 -9.63 20.22 -15.13
CA ILE A 46 -8.92 20.29 -13.84
C ILE A 46 -9.86 20.00 -12.66
N LEU A 47 -11.07 20.56 -12.68
CA LEU A 47 -12.08 20.31 -11.64
C LEU A 47 -12.53 18.85 -11.63
N ALA A 48 -12.69 18.23 -12.80
CA ALA A 48 -13.02 16.81 -12.92
C ALA A 48 -11.89 15.89 -12.42
N ASP A 49 -10.62 16.19 -12.74
CA ASP A 49 -9.45 15.47 -12.18
C ASP A 49 -9.39 15.62 -10.66
N CYS A 50 -9.57 16.84 -10.16
CA CYS A 50 -9.57 17.14 -8.74
C CYS A 50 -10.69 16.38 -8.01
N SER A 51 -11.92 16.40 -8.54
CA SER A 51 -13.07 15.67 -7.99
C SER A 51 -12.84 14.16 -7.97
N THR A 52 -12.30 13.60 -9.05
CA THR A 52 -11.98 12.16 -9.16
C THR A 52 -10.90 11.78 -8.13
N ARG A 53 -9.83 12.58 -8.04
CA ARG A 53 -8.75 12.39 -7.06
C ARG A 53 -9.25 12.47 -5.62
N MET A 54 -10.08 13.46 -5.29
CA MET A 54 -10.69 13.59 -3.96
C MET A 54 -11.53 12.37 -3.61
N ARG A 55 -12.37 11.88 -4.55
CA ARG A 55 -13.18 10.67 -4.35
C ARG A 55 -12.32 9.44 -4.08
N SER A 56 -11.24 9.25 -4.83
CA SER A 56 -10.29 8.15 -4.61
C SER A 56 -9.60 8.24 -3.26
N ILE A 57 -9.19 9.44 -2.83
CA ILE A 57 -8.55 9.67 -1.52
C ILE A 57 -9.53 9.34 -0.39
N VAL A 58 -10.77 9.82 -0.46
CA VAL A 58 -11.80 9.53 0.56
C VAL A 58 -12.09 8.04 0.64
N SER A 59 -12.26 7.38 -0.52
CA SER A 59 -12.46 5.93 -0.58
C SER A 59 -11.27 5.16 0.03
N PHE A 60 -10.04 5.57 -0.27
CA PHE A 60 -8.84 4.99 0.32
C PHE A 60 -8.85 5.10 1.86
N TYR A 61 -9.11 6.29 2.41
CA TYR A 61 -9.12 6.47 3.87
C TYR A 61 -10.26 5.71 4.54
N PHE A 62 -11.43 5.62 3.90
CA PHE A 62 -12.53 4.79 4.40
C PHE A 62 -12.14 3.31 4.47
N CYS A 63 -11.61 2.75 3.37
CA CYS A 63 -11.13 1.37 3.33
C CYS A 63 -10.00 1.12 4.33
N TYR A 64 -9.05 2.05 4.44
CA TYR A 64 -7.95 1.96 5.40
C TYR A 64 -8.45 1.95 6.84
N LEU A 65 -9.37 2.85 7.19
CA LEU A 65 -9.99 2.90 8.53
C LEU A 65 -10.74 1.61 8.83
N LEU A 66 -11.50 1.07 7.87
CA LEU A 66 -12.19 -0.21 8.03
C LEU A 66 -11.19 -1.35 8.31
N CYS A 67 -10.12 -1.46 7.50
CA CYS A 67 -9.06 -2.45 7.72
C CYS A 67 -8.38 -2.29 9.09
N LEU A 68 -8.16 -1.05 9.55
CA LEU A 68 -7.58 -0.76 10.85
C LEU A 68 -8.51 -1.23 11.98
N CYS A 69 -9.80 -0.89 11.91
CA CYS A 69 -10.81 -1.33 12.88
C CYS A 69 -10.91 -2.86 12.93
N LEU A 70 -10.94 -3.52 11.78
CA LEU A 70 -10.96 -4.99 11.69
C LEU A 70 -9.67 -5.61 12.25
N GLY A 71 -8.51 -5.03 11.97
CA GLY A 71 -7.24 -5.47 12.52
C GLY A 71 -7.21 -5.38 14.06
N ILE A 72 -7.67 -4.25 14.62
CA ILE A 72 -7.81 -4.09 16.07
C ILE A 72 -8.78 -5.13 16.64
N ALA A 73 -9.93 -5.33 15.99
CA ALA A 73 -10.91 -6.33 16.40
C ALA A 73 -10.30 -7.75 16.41
N CYS A 74 -9.48 -8.12 15.43
CA CYS A 74 -8.77 -9.41 15.40
C CYS A 74 -7.85 -9.59 16.62
N VAL A 75 -7.07 -8.57 16.98
CA VAL A 75 -6.18 -8.61 18.16
C VAL A 75 -6.99 -8.71 19.44
N VAL A 76 -8.07 -7.94 19.56
CA VAL A 76 -8.97 -7.98 20.72
C VAL A 76 -9.60 -9.36 20.85
N PHE A 77 -10.16 -9.93 19.78
CA PHE A 77 -10.80 -11.24 19.82
C PHE A 77 -9.84 -12.36 20.17
N VAL A 78 -8.63 -12.40 19.56
CA VAL A 78 -7.64 -13.44 19.92
C VAL A 78 -7.16 -13.27 21.36
N SER A 79 -7.06 -12.03 21.86
CA SER A 79 -6.65 -11.75 23.24
C SER A 79 -7.72 -12.15 24.25
N ILE A 80 -8.98 -11.79 24.01
CA ILE A 80 -10.11 -12.20 24.87
C ILE A 80 -10.27 -13.72 24.81
N TRP A 81 -10.16 -14.34 23.63
CA TRP A 81 -10.20 -15.79 23.47
C TRP A 81 -9.22 -16.50 24.41
N ASN A 82 -7.96 -16.08 24.38
CA ASN A 82 -6.90 -16.65 25.21
C ASN A 82 -7.04 -16.26 26.70
N SER A 83 -7.46 -15.03 26.99
CA SER A 83 -7.64 -14.56 28.37
C SER A 83 -8.78 -15.29 29.09
N GLN A 84 -9.96 -15.35 28.47
CA GLN A 84 -11.19 -15.79 29.14
C GLN A 84 -11.42 -17.29 29.00
N TRP A 85 -11.14 -17.88 27.83
CA TRP A 85 -11.44 -19.29 27.57
C TRP A 85 -10.21 -20.21 27.66
N ARG A 86 -8.98 -19.68 27.64
CA ARG A 86 -7.73 -20.47 27.72
C ARG A 86 -6.94 -20.24 29.02
N GLY A 87 -7.53 -19.56 30.00
CA GLY A 87 -6.97 -19.43 31.35
C GLY A 87 -5.96 -18.29 31.53
N GLY A 88 -5.77 -17.42 30.54
CA GLY A 88 -4.90 -16.25 30.68
C GLY A 88 -3.51 -16.43 30.04
N PHE A 89 -2.53 -15.73 30.60
CA PHE A 89 -1.18 -15.62 30.07
C PHE A 89 -0.15 -15.78 31.18
N ALA A 90 0.93 -16.52 30.89
CA ALA A 90 2.12 -16.61 31.73
C ALA A 90 3.36 -16.81 30.84
N TRP A 91 4.55 -16.80 31.42
CA TRP A 91 5.81 -17.11 30.71
C TRP A 91 6.61 -18.12 31.54
N ASP A 92 6.08 -19.33 31.65
CA ASP A 92 6.52 -20.39 32.58
C ASP A 92 6.58 -21.81 31.94
N GLY A 93 6.49 -21.92 30.62
CA GLY A 93 6.47 -23.17 29.86
C GLY A 93 5.12 -23.89 29.88
N SER A 94 4.11 -23.38 30.59
CA SER A 94 2.78 -23.97 30.66
C SER A 94 1.93 -23.66 29.42
N ALA A 95 0.71 -24.20 29.37
CA ALA A 95 -0.28 -23.85 28.36
C ALA A 95 -0.60 -22.34 28.33
N LEU A 96 -0.40 -21.62 29.43
CA LEU A 96 -0.57 -20.17 29.49
C LEU A 96 0.54 -19.42 28.75
N GLN A 97 1.74 -19.99 28.64
CA GLN A 97 2.78 -19.46 27.77
C GLN A 97 2.43 -19.66 26.29
N PHE A 98 1.88 -20.83 25.92
CA PHE A 98 1.41 -21.06 24.56
C PHE A 98 0.40 -20.02 24.09
N ASN A 99 -0.48 -19.53 24.98
CA ASN A 99 -1.49 -18.53 24.65
C ASN A 99 -0.91 -17.21 24.10
N TRP A 100 0.36 -16.89 24.37
CA TRP A 100 1.05 -15.76 23.74
C TRP A 100 1.27 -15.96 22.24
N HIS A 101 1.47 -17.20 21.78
CA HIS A 101 1.73 -17.51 20.38
C HIS A 101 0.66 -16.94 19.43
N PRO A 102 -0.64 -17.30 19.53
CA PRO A 102 -1.66 -16.78 18.62
C PRO A 102 -1.83 -15.25 18.72
N VAL A 103 -1.71 -14.67 19.93
CA VAL A 103 -1.84 -13.22 20.13
C VAL A 103 -0.71 -12.46 19.44
N LEU A 104 0.53 -12.89 19.65
CA LEU A 104 1.71 -12.26 19.07
C LEU A 104 1.79 -12.47 17.56
N MET A 105 1.36 -13.64 17.05
CA MET A 105 1.33 -13.92 15.61
C MET A 105 0.30 -13.06 14.87
N VAL A 106 -0.93 -12.94 15.40
CA VAL A 106 -1.96 -12.07 14.81
C VAL A 106 -1.54 -10.60 14.88
N THR A 107 -1.01 -10.16 16.02
CA THR A 107 -0.55 -8.77 16.20
C THR A 107 0.60 -8.45 15.23
N GLY A 108 1.63 -9.30 15.19
CA GLY A 108 2.83 -9.08 14.37
C GLY A 108 2.59 -9.31 12.88
N LEU A 109 2.29 -10.55 12.49
CA LEU A 109 2.32 -10.99 11.10
C LEU A 109 1.04 -10.69 10.30
N VAL A 110 -0.04 -10.28 10.97
CA VAL A 110 -1.28 -9.86 10.30
C VAL A 110 -1.47 -8.35 10.42
N VAL A 111 -1.57 -7.82 11.64
CA VAL A 111 -1.97 -6.42 11.83
C VAL A 111 -0.81 -5.45 11.60
N LEU A 112 0.32 -5.61 12.30
CA LEU A 112 1.47 -4.73 12.13
C LEU A 112 2.07 -4.87 10.72
N TYR A 113 2.25 -6.10 10.24
CA TYR A 113 2.70 -6.36 8.87
C TYR A 113 1.76 -5.67 7.86
N GLY A 114 0.46 -5.92 7.93
CA GLY A 114 -0.53 -5.36 6.99
C GLY A 114 -0.46 -3.83 6.92
N ASN A 115 -0.39 -3.16 8.07
CA ASN A 115 -0.23 -1.71 8.14
C ASN A 115 1.11 -1.23 7.56
N GLY A 116 2.21 -1.92 7.90
CA GLY A 116 3.53 -1.62 7.35
C GLY A 116 3.60 -1.78 5.82
N ALA A 117 2.89 -2.76 5.27
CA ALA A 117 2.87 -3.06 3.83
C ALA A 117 2.13 -2.00 3.01
N VAL A 118 1.07 -1.40 3.57
CA VAL A 118 0.30 -0.34 2.91
C VAL A 118 0.77 1.08 3.21
N LEU A 119 1.77 1.26 4.09
CA LEU A 119 2.23 2.57 4.57
C LEU A 119 2.51 3.58 3.43
N TYR A 120 3.23 3.15 2.39
CA TYR A 120 3.56 4.00 1.24
C TYR A 120 2.39 4.30 0.29
N ARG A 121 1.23 3.66 0.49
CA ARG A 121 0.02 3.94 -0.27
C ARG A 121 -0.80 5.07 0.34
N ILE A 122 -0.52 5.46 1.58
CA ILE A 122 -1.21 6.56 2.26
C ILE A 122 -0.82 7.88 1.57
N PRO A 123 -1.80 8.68 1.10
CA PRO A 123 -1.52 9.93 0.36
C PRO A 123 -0.57 10.90 1.08
N LEU A 124 -0.58 10.91 2.41
CA LEU A 124 0.33 11.70 3.26
C LEU A 124 1.83 11.41 2.98
N THR A 125 2.14 10.20 2.50
CA THR A 125 3.52 9.76 2.22
C THR A 125 4.05 10.17 0.85
N TRP A 126 3.22 10.80 0.01
CA TRP A 126 3.59 11.16 -1.37
C TRP A 126 4.49 12.39 -1.48
N GLY A 127 4.76 13.09 -0.38
CA GLY A 127 5.70 14.20 -0.31
C GLY A 127 7.15 13.85 -0.69
N GLN A 128 7.98 14.88 -0.88
CA GLN A 128 9.36 14.75 -1.39
C GLN A 128 10.30 13.99 -0.45
N ASN A 129 10.19 14.20 0.86
CA ASN A 129 11.05 13.50 1.83
C ASN A 129 10.54 12.07 2.11
N LYS A 130 11.28 11.07 1.62
CA LYS A 130 10.95 9.65 1.77
C LYS A 130 11.61 8.98 2.98
N LEU A 131 12.59 9.62 3.63
CA LEU A 131 13.35 9.01 4.71
C LEU A 131 12.50 8.67 5.95
N PRO A 132 11.61 9.55 6.45
CA PRO A 132 10.76 9.24 7.61
C PRO A 132 9.88 8.01 7.37
N TRP A 133 9.32 7.89 6.17
CA TRP A 133 8.47 6.76 5.78
C TRP A 133 9.24 5.45 5.62
N LYS A 134 10.52 5.52 5.22
CA LYS A 134 11.44 4.36 5.24
C LYS A 134 11.74 3.88 6.64
N LEU A 135 12.04 4.80 7.55
CA LEU A 135 12.30 4.47 8.95
C LEU A 135 11.04 3.92 9.61
N LEU A 136 9.87 4.52 9.37
CA LEU A 136 8.60 4.04 9.89
C LEU A 136 8.25 2.64 9.34
N HIS A 137 8.40 2.40 8.04
CA HIS A 137 8.19 1.08 7.45
C HIS A 137 9.11 0.04 8.10
N ALA A 138 10.41 0.31 8.18
CA ALA A 138 11.37 -0.63 8.75
C ALA A 138 11.14 -0.86 10.24
N GLY A 139 10.75 0.17 11.00
CA GLY A 139 10.43 0.08 12.42
C GLY A 139 9.17 -0.73 12.70
N VAL A 140 8.09 -0.51 11.95
CA VAL A 140 6.85 -1.30 12.07
C VAL A 140 7.11 -2.77 11.69
N MET A 141 7.88 -3.02 10.63
CA MET A 141 8.25 -4.38 10.23
C MET A 141 9.18 -5.06 11.24
N LEU A 142 10.08 -4.31 11.89
CA LEU A 142 10.91 -4.82 12.98
C LEU A 142 10.04 -5.21 14.18
N LEU A 143 9.09 -4.36 14.58
CA LEU A 143 8.17 -4.68 15.67
C LEU A 143 7.34 -5.93 15.36
N ALA A 144 6.85 -6.05 14.13
CA ALA A 144 6.17 -7.27 13.67
C ALA A 144 7.08 -8.50 13.80
N LEU A 145 8.34 -8.40 13.38
CA LEU A 145 9.31 -9.50 13.46
C LEU A 145 9.62 -9.89 14.91
N LEU A 146 9.77 -8.91 15.81
CA LEU A 146 9.97 -9.16 17.24
C LEU A 146 8.77 -9.88 17.85
N CYS A 147 7.54 -9.46 17.52
CA CYS A 147 6.34 -10.19 17.93
C CYS A 147 6.35 -11.64 17.42
N SER A 148 6.73 -11.88 16.15
CA SER A 148 6.83 -13.24 15.60
C SER A 148 7.86 -14.09 16.33
N ILE A 149 9.05 -13.55 16.60
CA ILE A 149 10.11 -14.26 17.32
C ILE A 149 9.63 -14.63 18.73
N LEU A 150 9.06 -13.67 19.47
CA LEU A 150 8.52 -13.94 20.81
C LEU A 150 7.39 -14.97 20.78
N GLY A 151 6.49 -14.91 19.78
CA GLY A 151 5.44 -15.91 19.62
C GLY A 151 5.99 -17.30 19.27
N LEU A 152 7.08 -17.41 18.51
CA LEU A 152 7.76 -18.68 18.28
C LEU A 152 8.44 -19.18 19.56
N CYS A 153 9.17 -18.33 20.29
CA CYS A 153 9.75 -18.70 21.58
C CYS A 153 8.70 -19.27 22.53
N ALA A 154 7.52 -18.64 22.61
CA ALA A 154 6.42 -19.11 23.44
C ALA A 154 5.97 -20.55 23.12
N VAL A 155 5.84 -20.91 21.83
CA VAL A 155 5.43 -22.27 21.44
C VAL A 155 6.58 -23.29 21.56
N PHE A 156 7.81 -22.91 21.24
CA PHE A 156 8.97 -23.80 21.37
C PHE A 156 9.26 -24.15 22.83
N ASP A 157 9.21 -23.16 23.73
CA ASP A 157 9.39 -23.37 25.18
C ASP A 157 8.27 -24.25 25.76
N PHE A 158 7.02 -24.01 25.33
CA PHE A 158 5.87 -24.85 25.69
C PHE A 158 6.07 -26.31 25.24
N HIS A 159 6.41 -26.54 23.98
CA HIS A 159 6.66 -27.89 23.47
C HIS A 159 7.84 -28.57 24.17
N HIS A 160 8.93 -27.84 24.43
CA HIS A 160 10.08 -28.37 25.14
C HIS A 160 9.72 -28.82 26.56
N THR A 161 9.03 -27.96 27.31
CA THR A 161 8.60 -28.24 28.68
C THR A 161 7.64 -29.43 28.75
N ASN A 162 6.77 -29.58 27.75
CA ASN A 162 5.75 -30.64 27.69
C ASN A 162 6.17 -31.85 26.84
N SER A 163 7.45 -31.95 26.45
CA SER A 163 8.00 -33.04 25.62
C SER A 163 7.18 -33.33 24.34
N THR A 164 6.56 -32.29 23.76
CA THR A 164 5.81 -32.38 22.51
C THR A 164 6.77 -32.25 21.34
N PRO A 165 6.69 -33.09 20.30
CA PRO A 165 7.55 -32.95 19.12
C PRO A 165 7.33 -31.58 18.45
N ASN A 166 8.41 -30.94 18.03
CA ASN A 166 8.35 -29.69 17.29
C ASN A 166 8.16 -29.95 15.78
N LEU A 167 7.57 -28.97 15.08
CA LEU A 167 7.54 -28.91 13.61
C LEU A 167 6.92 -30.13 12.90
N TYR A 168 5.91 -30.78 13.49
CA TYR A 168 5.24 -31.92 12.86
C TYR A 168 4.00 -31.54 12.04
N SER A 169 3.41 -30.36 12.27
CA SER A 169 2.17 -29.93 11.61
C SER A 169 2.42 -29.09 10.38
N LEU A 170 1.49 -29.11 9.40
CA LEU A 170 1.57 -28.23 8.23
C LEU A 170 1.55 -26.74 8.61
N HIS A 171 0.78 -26.38 9.65
CA HIS A 171 0.79 -25.02 10.20
C HIS A 171 2.21 -24.60 10.61
N SER A 172 2.92 -25.47 11.33
CA SER A 172 4.28 -25.19 11.82
C SER A 172 5.30 -25.05 10.67
N TRP A 173 5.17 -25.84 9.60
CA TRP A 173 6.02 -25.74 8.41
C TRP A 173 5.80 -24.42 7.67
N ILE A 174 4.54 -24.06 7.44
CA ILE A 174 4.21 -22.78 6.80
C ILE A 174 4.65 -21.61 7.69
N GLY A 175 4.44 -21.69 9.00
CA GLY A 175 4.79 -20.65 9.97
C GLY A 175 6.28 -20.38 10.06
N ILE A 176 7.11 -21.43 10.15
CA ILE A 176 8.58 -21.26 10.23
C ILE A 176 9.15 -20.75 8.89
N CYS A 177 8.66 -21.26 7.76
CA CYS A 177 9.03 -20.76 6.43
C CYS A 177 8.66 -19.29 6.25
N THR A 178 7.44 -18.90 6.68
CA THR A 178 6.98 -17.50 6.63
C THR A 178 7.88 -16.59 7.46
N THR A 179 8.22 -17.00 8.68
CA THR A 179 9.05 -16.19 9.59
C THR A 179 10.49 -16.07 9.08
N ALA A 180 11.06 -17.15 8.52
CA ALA A 180 12.39 -17.12 7.90
C ALA A 180 12.43 -16.21 6.67
N LEU A 181 11.42 -16.30 5.79
CA LEU A 181 11.29 -15.41 4.64
C LEU A 181 11.10 -13.96 5.08
N PHE A 182 10.30 -13.71 6.12
CA PHE A 182 10.08 -12.36 6.65
C PHE A 182 11.34 -11.76 7.25
N THR A 183 12.12 -12.54 8.00
CA THR A 183 13.43 -12.13 8.55
C THR A 183 14.38 -11.76 7.41
N THR A 184 14.50 -12.64 6.40
CA THR A 184 15.34 -12.39 5.23
C THR A 184 14.91 -11.13 4.49
N GLN A 185 13.59 -10.95 4.31
CA GLN A 185 13.02 -9.77 3.67
C GLN A 185 13.34 -8.48 4.43
N TRP A 186 13.28 -8.50 5.76
CA TRP A 186 13.61 -7.35 6.60
C TRP A 186 15.10 -7.00 6.50
N VAL A 187 16.00 -7.98 6.62
CA VAL A 187 17.45 -7.78 6.51
C VAL A 187 17.84 -7.24 5.13
N MET A 188 17.29 -7.82 4.06
CA MET A 188 17.54 -7.36 2.69
C MET A 188 16.97 -5.97 2.46
N GLY A 189 15.79 -5.66 3.01
CA GLY A 189 15.19 -4.33 2.96
C GLY A 189 16.03 -3.26 3.67
N LEU A 190 16.57 -3.59 4.86
CA LEU A 190 17.49 -2.74 5.61
C LEU A 190 18.77 -2.48 4.79
N ALA A 191 19.41 -3.56 4.32
CA ALA A 191 20.66 -3.48 3.57
C ALA A 191 20.51 -2.71 2.26
N GLY A 192 19.42 -2.93 1.52
CA GLY A 192 19.19 -2.29 0.23
C GLY A 192 18.66 -0.85 0.32
N PHE A 193 17.69 -0.57 1.18
CA PHE A 193 16.91 0.68 1.09
C PHE A 193 17.21 1.71 2.18
N LEU A 194 17.83 1.31 3.30
CA LEU A 194 18.18 2.18 4.42
C LEU A 194 19.69 2.47 4.52
N LEU A 195 20.56 1.50 4.25
CA LEU A 195 22.00 1.76 4.29
C LEU A 195 22.43 2.71 3.17
N PRO A 196 23.22 3.77 3.47
CA PRO A 196 23.63 4.76 2.47
C PRO A 196 24.54 4.15 1.40
N CYS A 197 25.35 3.15 1.77
CA CYS A 197 26.39 2.54 0.94
C CYS A 197 25.87 1.54 -0.12
N SER A 198 24.56 1.27 -0.17
CA SER A 198 24.02 0.29 -1.12
C SER A 198 24.07 0.79 -2.58
N PRO A 199 24.65 0.03 -3.53
CA PRO A 199 24.70 0.40 -4.94
C PRO A 199 23.31 0.62 -5.56
N MET A 200 23.23 1.56 -6.52
CA MET A 200 21.95 1.87 -7.20
C MET A 200 21.45 0.72 -8.10
N SER A 201 22.36 -0.05 -8.70
CA SER A 201 22.03 -1.25 -9.48
C SER A 201 21.34 -2.31 -8.61
N PHE A 202 21.89 -2.57 -7.43
CA PHE A 202 21.32 -3.50 -6.45
C PHE A 202 19.91 -3.07 -6.01
N ARG A 203 19.72 -1.79 -5.68
CA ARG A 203 18.39 -1.25 -5.30
C ARG A 203 17.34 -1.42 -6.40
N LYS A 204 17.72 -1.19 -7.66
CA LYS A 204 16.82 -1.33 -8.82
C LYS A 204 16.37 -2.78 -9.00
N LEU A 205 17.28 -3.75 -8.82
CA LEU A 205 16.97 -5.18 -8.90
C LEU A 205 16.16 -5.67 -7.70
N LEU A 206 16.52 -5.23 -6.50
CA LEU A 206 15.89 -5.69 -5.26
C LEU A 206 14.45 -5.17 -5.10
N LYS A 207 14.14 -3.95 -5.56
CA LYS A 207 12.82 -3.33 -5.38
C LYS A 207 11.64 -4.20 -5.87
N PRO A 208 11.59 -4.70 -7.13
CA PRO A 208 10.49 -5.54 -7.58
C PRO A 208 10.40 -6.85 -6.78
N ALA A 209 11.53 -7.49 -6.51
CA ALA A 209 11.58 -8.72 -5.71
C ALA A 209 11.06 -8.49 -4.27
N HIS A 210 11.46 -7.39 -3.63
CA HIS A 210 11.05 -7.01 -2.29
C HIS A 210 9.53 -6.78 -2.22
N VAL A 211 8.96 -6.07 -3.19
CA VAL A 211 7.50 -5.83 -3.22
C VAL A 211 6.72 -7.12 -3.46
N TRP A 212 7.15 -7.94 -4.44
CA TRP A 212 6.48 -9.20 -4.76
C TRP A 212 6.55 -10.20 -3.60
N MET A 213 7.75 -10.45 -3.09
CA MET A 213 7.97 -11.36 -1.96
C MET A 213 7.26 -10.86 -0.70
N GLY A 214 7.21 -9.55 -0.46
CA GLY A 214 6.49 -8.96 0.66
C GLY A 214 4.98 -9.24 0.62
N GLY A 215 4.39 -9.28 -0.57
CA GLY A 215 3.00 -9.70 -0.76
C GLY A 215 2.80 -11.21 -0.52
N CYS A 216 3.71 -12.05 -1.04
CA CYS A 216 3.65 -13.50 -0.82
C CYS A 216 3.75 -13.88 0.66
N ILE A 217 4.68 -13.25 1.40
CA ILE A 217 4.85 -13.49 2.85
C ILE A 217 3.59 -13.10 3.63
N LEU A 218 2.93 -11.98 3.28
CA LEU A 218 1.68 -11.58 3.92
C LEU A 218 0.54 -12.58 3.67
N ILE A 219 0.46 -13.18 2.49
CA ILE A 219 -0.51 -14.24 2.22
C ILE A 219 -0.18 -15.48 3.05
N LEU A 220 1.09 -15.90 3.07
CA LEU A 220 1.54 -17.03 3.86
C LEU A 220 1.29 -16.84 5.36
N SER A 221 1.46 -15.62 5.89
CA SER A 221 1.19 -15.34 7.30
C SER A 221 -0.30 -15.47 7.65
N ILE A 222 -1.19 -15.01 6.77
CA ILE A 222 -2.64 -15.18 6.93
C ILE A 222 -3.00 -16.67 6.90
N VAL A 223 -2.48 -17.42 5.92
CA VAL A 223 -2.69 -18.88 5.82
C VAL A 223 -2.18 -19.61 7.07
N SER A 224 -1.01 -19.21 7.58
CA SER A 224 -0.44 -19.78 8.81
C SER A 224 -1.32 -19.45 10.02
N CYS A 225 -1.79 -18.22 10.18
CA CYS A 225 -2.67 -17.85 11.30
C CYS A 225 -4.01 -18.61 11.27
N ILE A 226 -4.65 -18.72 10.09
CA ILE A 226 -5.92 -19.44 9.94
C ILE A 226 -5.73 -20.93 10.26
N SER A 227 -4.68 -21.56 9.70
CA SER A 227 -4.39 -22.97 9.97
C SER A 227 -4.05 -23.24 11.43
N GLY A 228 -3.34 -22.33 12.10
CA GLY A 228 -3.00 -22.46 13.53
C GLY A 228 -4.20 -22.31 14.46
N ILE A 229 -5.11 -21.37 14.15
CA ILE A 229 -6.38 -21.25 14.88
C ILE A 229 -7.20 -22.53 14.72
N ASN A 230 -7.31 -23.07 13.51
CA ASN A 230 -8.03 -24.32 13.25
C ASN A 230 -7.42 -25.50 14.00
N GLU A 231 -6.09 -25.68 13.93
CA GLU A 231 -5.37 -26.74 14.66
C GLU A 231 -5.62 -26.63 16.17
N LYS A 232 -5.55 -25.41 16.74
CA LYS A 232 -5.82 -25.21 18.17
C LYS A 232 -7.27 -25.49 18.55
N LEU A 233 -8.23 -25.18 17.68
CA LEU A 233 -9.64 -25.50 17.91
C LEU A 233 -9.89 -27.00 17.88
N PHE A 234 -9.31 -27.73 16.93
CA PHE A 234 -9.43 -29.20 16.87
C PHE A 234 -8.84 -29.90 18.09
N PHE A 235 -7.76 -29.38 18.68
CA PHE A 235 -7.16 -29.96 19.88
C PHE A 235 -7.88 -29.57 21.19
N ALA A 236 -8.73 -28.56 21.16
CA ALA A 236 -9.39 -28.04 22.36
C ALA A 236 -10.90 -28.33 22.43
N LEU A 237 -11.47 -28.89 21.35
CA LEU A 237 -12.83 -29.45 21.28
C LEU A 237 -12.75 -30.96 21.54
#